data_AF-A0A285ZYM3-F1
#
_entry.id   AF-A0A285ZYM3-F1
#
_cell.length_a   1.000
_cell.length_b   1.000
_cell.length_c   1.000
_cell.angle_alpha   90.00
_cell.angle_beta   90.00
_cell.angle_gamma   90.00
#
_symmetry.space_group_name_H-M   'P 1'
#
loop_
_entity.id
_entity.type
_entity.pdbx_description
1 polymer ?
#
loop_
_entity_poly.entity_id
_entity_poly.type
_entity_poly.pdbx_seq_one_letter_code
_entity_poly.pdbx_strand_id
1 'polypeptide(L)'
;MNIFKNLFNHSTKHKLNCEPTENSSRPRHGLNAEGDFYVEKDCCILCGAPEVEAIGLMGHSDEGCYFIRQPETEEEIEQAINAIAVSCVSAVRYGGTNQKIIKRLYDLKLETECDHKLIKQ
;
A
#
# COMPACT_ATOMS: atom_id res chain seq x y z
N MET A 1 -28.17 41.11 -15.60
CA MET A 1 -26.73 41.22 -15.89
C MET A 1 -26.02 40.16 -15.07
N ASN A 2 -25.70 39.01 -15.67
CA ASN A 2 -25.02 37.91 -15.00
C ASN A 2 -23.51 38.04 -15.28
N ILE A 3 -22.74 38.36 -14.26
CA ILE A 3 -21.29 38.55 -14.37
C ILE A 3 -20.62 37.55 -13.44
N PHE A 4 -19.70 36.77 -14.00
CA PHE A 4 -18.80 35.79 -13.37
C PHE A 4 -19.36 34.40 -13.01
N LYS A 5 -19.61 33.59 -14.05
CA LYS A 5 -19.38 32.14 -14.01
C LYS A 5 -18.17 31.82 -14.88
N ASN A 6 -17.00 31.56 -14.28
CA ASN A 6 -15.88 30.74 -14.80
C ASN A 6 -14.53 31.12 -14.19
N LEU A 7 -14.26 30.64 -12.98
CA LEU A 7 -12.96 30.26 -12.44
C LEU A 7 -13.36 29.22 -11.38
N PHE A 8 -13.24 27.92 -11.55
CA PHE A 8 -12.02 27.16 -11.76
C PHE A 8 -12.34 25.94 -12.63
N ASN A 9 -12.08 26.07 -13.93
CA ASN A 9 -11.99 24.95 -14.84
C ASN A 9 -10.48 24.67 -15.03
N HIS A 10 -9.83 24.20 -13.97
CA HIS A 10 -8.46 23.69 -14.04
C HIS A 10 -8.49 22.21 -13.70
N SER A 11 -8.29 21.43 -14.74
CA SER A 11 -7.95 20.02 -14.73
C SER A 11 -6.83 19.74 -13.73
N THR A 12 -7.14 18.96 -12.71
CA THR A 12 -6.24 17.93 -12.20
C THR A 12 -7.03 16.63 -12.12
N LYS A 13 -7.00 15.87 -13.22
CA LYS A 13 -7.12 14.41 -13.13
C LYS A 13 -5.89 13.90 -12.37
N HIS A 14 -5.76 14.20 -11.07
CA HIS A 14 -4.93 13.40 -10.18
C HIS A 14 -5.70 12.10 -9.98
N LYS A 15 -5.53 11.25 -10.99
CA LYS A 15 -6.00 9.89 -11.03
C LYS A 15 -5.21 9.15 -9.94
N LEU A 16 -5.74 9.11 -8.72
CA LEU A 16 -5.37 8.14 -7.70
C LEU A 16 -5.74 6.76 -8.28
N ASN A 17 -4.86 6.19 -9.11
CA ASN A 17 -5.13 5.01 -9.94
C ASN A 17 -4.98 3.69 -9.15
N CYS A 18 -5.30 3.67 -7.85
CA CYS A 18 -5.17 2.46 -7.03
C CYS A 18 -6.33 1.48 -7.23
N GLU A 19 -7.16 1.67 -8.27
CA GLU A 19 -8.22 0.73 -8.62
C GLU A 19 -7.64 -0.53 -9.26
N PRO A 20 -7.91 -1.73 -8.69
CA PRO A 20 -7.43 -2.98 -9.25
C PRO A 20 -8.09 -3.23 -10.61
N THR A 21 -7.30 -3.39 -11.66
CA THR A 21 -7.80 -4.00 -12.90
C THR A 21 -7.92 -5.51 -12.69
N GLU A 22 -9.09 -6.10 -12.94
CA GLU A 22 -9.52 -7.46 -12.56
C GLU A 22 -8.60 -8.65 -12.93
N ASN A 23 -7.44 -8.45 -13.57
CA ASN A 23 -6.56 -9.55 -13.96
C ASN A 23 -5.08 -9.20 -14.13
N SER A 24 -4.56 -8.19 -13.44
CA SER A 24 -3.13 -7.83 -13.47
C SER A 24 -2.60 -7.67 -12.06
N SER A 25 -1.42 -8.22 -11.78
CA SER A 25 -0.65 -7.88 -10.58
C SER A 25 -0.52 -6.36 -10.48
N ARG A 26 -0.78 -5.79 -9.31
CA ARG A 26 -0.65 -4.35 -9.08
C ARG A 26 0.81 -3.91 -9.33
N PRO A 27 1.04 -2.76 -10.00
CA PRO A 27 2.38 -2.29 -10.25
C PRO A 27 3.08 -1.94 -8.93
N ARG A 28 4.33 -2.38 -8.77
CA ARG A 28 5.10 -2.15 -7.54
C ARG A 28 5.94 -0.88 -7.65
N HIS A 29 6.06 -0.14 -6.56
CA HIS A 29 6.99 0.98 -6.46
C HIS A 29 8.41 0.51 -6.79
N GLY A 30 9.13 1.26 -7.63
CA GLY A 30 10.40 0.83 -8.23
C GLY A 30 11.55 0.66 -7.23
N LEU A 31 11.46 1.32 -6.08
CA LEU A 31 12.41 1.19 -4.97
C LEU A 31 12.09 0.05 -3.99
N ASN A 32 10.96 -0.64 -4.12
CA ASN A 32 10.69 -1.77 -3.23
C ASN A 32 11.77 -2.83 -3.42
N ALA A 33 12.26 -3.35 -2.30
CA ALA A 33 12.94 -4.63 -2.27
C ALA A 33 12.04 -5.73 -2.84
N GLU A 34 12.64 -6.67 -3.56
CA GLU A 34 11.95 -7.83 -4.09
C GLU A 34 11.35 -8.67 -2.96
N GLY A 35 10.09 -9.10 -3.10
CA GLY A 35 9.43 -9.98 -2.15
C GLY A 35 7.93 -9.74 -1.98
N ASP A 36 7.37 -10.31 -0.92
CA ASP A 36 5.93 -10.40 -0.74
C ASP A 36 5.30 -9.09 -0.25
N PHE A 37 5.99 -8.35 0.62
CA PHE A 37 5.55 -7.05 1.11
C PHE A 37 5.98 -5.95 0.14
N TYR A 38 5.06 -5.06 -0.23
CA TYR A 38 5.36 -4.00 -1.18
C TYR A 38 4.48 -2.77 -1.00
N VAL A 39 4.95 -1.66 -1.55
CA VAL A 39 4.10 -0.47 -1.80
C VAL A 39 3.71 -0.42 -3.27
N GLU A 40 2.42 -0.28 -3.55
CA GLU A 40 1.89 -0.08 -4.89
C GLU A 40 2.40 1.24 -5.49
N LYS A 41 2.76 1.20 -6.77
CA LYS A 41 3.31 2.34 -7.50
C LYS A 41 2.29 3.48 -7.59
N ASP A 42 2.75 4.72 -7.43
CA ASP A 42 1.97 5.95 -7.60
C ASP A 42 0.72 6.07 -6.68
N CYS A 43 0.67 5.29 -5.59
CA CYS A 43 -0.48 5.22 -4.69
C CYS A 43 -0.27 5.86 -3.31
N CYS A 44 0.95 5.91 -2.78
CA CYS A 44 1.22 6.45 -1.45
C CYS A 44 1.19 8.00 -1.43
N ILE A 45 0.73 8.62 -0.33
CA ILE A 45 0.53 10.08 -0.23
C ILE A 45 1.53 10.82 0.70
N LEU A 46 2.78 10.37 0.77
CA LEU A 46 3.88 11.03 1.52
C LEU A 46 3.59 11.34 3.01
N CYS A 47 2.68 10.60 3.66
CA CYS A 47 2.35 10.83 5.07
C CYS A 47 3.43 10.32 6.05
N GLY A 48 4.27 9.37 5.61
CA GLY A 48 5.32 8.75 6.41
C GLY A 48 4.86 7.77 7.48
N ALA A 49 3.54 7.61 7.71
CA ALA A 49 3.03 6.70 8.75
C ALA A 49 3.54 5.24 8.61
N PRO A 50 3.57 4.63 7.41
CA PRO A 50 4.10 3.27 7.25
C PRO A 50 5.57 3.11 7.66
N GLU A 51 6.41 4.11 7.39
CA GLU A 51 7.83 4.09 7.77
C GLU A 51 8.01 4.09 9.29
N VAL A 52 7.18 4.85 10.01
CA VAL A 52 7.23 4.94 11.49
C VAL A 52 6.84 3.62 12.15
N GLU A 53 5.89 2.87 11.59
CA GLU A 53 5.49 1.55 12.11
C GLU A 53 6.51 0.45 11.82
N ALA A 54 7.23 0.56 10.70
CA ALA A 54 8.14 -0.46 10.19
C ALA A 54 9.57 0.09 9.98
N ILE A 55 10.11 0.73 11.01
CA ILE A 55 11.45 1.32 11.00
C ILE A 55 12.50 0.26 10.64
N GLY A 56 13.31 0.55 9.62
CA GLY A 56 14.36 -0.36 9.15
C GLY A 56 13.88 -1.46 8.18
N LEU A 57 12.58 -1.53 7.92
CA LEU A 57 11.98 -2.32 6.82
C LEU A 57 11.51 -1.43 5.68
N MET A 58 11.01 -0.24 6.02
CA MET A 58 10.52 0.74 5.06
C MET A 58 11.38 2.01 5.06
N GLY A 59 11.38 2.68 3.92
CA GLY A 59 11.92 4.03 3.75
C GLY A 59 10.90 4.94 3.08
N HIS A 60 11.25 6.22 2.95
CA HIS A 60 10.41 7.25 2.36
C HIS A 60 11.21 8.03 1.31
N SER A 61 10.60 8.19 0.13
CA SER A 61 11.14 8.98 -0.99
C SER A 61 10.12 10.02 -1.43
N ASP A 62 10.51 10.89 -2.37
CA ASP A 62 9.59 11.88 -2.96
C ASP A 62 8.40 11.25 -3.72
N GLU A 63 8.45 9.95 -4.03
CA GLU A 63 7.38 9.18 -4.67
C GLU A 63 6.49 8.40 -3.68
N GLY A 64 6.83 8.42 -2.39
CA GLY A 64 6.11 7.68 -1.35
C GLY A 64 7.00 6.76 -0.52
N CYS A 65 6.35 6.02 0.37
CA CYS A 65 7.00 4.95 1.13
C CYS A 65 7.32 3.75 0.23
N TYR A 66 8.32 2.96 0.61
CA TYR A 66 8.69 1.71 -0.07
C TYR A 66 9.39 0.77 0.92
N PHE A 67 9.42 -0.53 0.64
CA PHE A 67 10.20 -1.48 1.43
C PHE A 67 11.68 -1.41 1.03
N ILE A 68 12.58 -1.14 1.97
CA ILE A 68 14.04 -1.20 1.74
C ILE A 68 14.59 -2.63 1.82
N ARG A 69 13.87 -3.52 2.54
CA ARG A 69 14.10 -4.97 2.60
C ARG A 69 12.82 -5.68 3.04
N GLN A 70 12.78 -7.00 2.91
CA GLN A 70 11.66 -7.82 3.39
C GLN A 70 11.83 -8.13 4.89
N PRO A 71 10.72 -8.34 5.64
CA PRO A 71 10.79 -8.82 7.01
C PRO A 71 11.27 -10.28 7.05
N GLU A 72 12.13 -10.61 8.02
CA GLU A 72 12.74 -11.94 8.18
C GLU A 72 12.32 -12.63 9.48
N THR A 73 11.89 -11.87 10.49
CA THR A 73 11.41 -12.41 11.79
C THR A 73 9.91 -12.19 11.97
N GLU A 74 9.30 -12.91 12.90
CA GLU A 74 7.87 -12.74 13.21
C GLU A 74 7.56 -11.32 13.72
N GLU A 75 8.48 -10.71 14.47
CA GLU A 75 8.35 -9.32 14.93
C GLU A 75 8.36 -8.33 13.76
N GLU A 76 9.27 -8.55 12.80
CA GLU A 76 9.34 -7.73 11.58
C GLU A 76 8.11 -7.92 10.69
N ILE A 77 7.56 -9.13 10.63
CA ILE A 77 6.31 -9.41 9.93
C ILE A 77 5.15 -8.61 10.55
N GLU A 78 5.02 -8.60 11.88
CA GLU A 78 3.98 -7.80 12.54
C GLU A 78 4.20 -6.30 12.32
N GLN A 79 5.44 -5.80 12.30
CA GLN A 79 5.73 -4.41 11.92
C GLN A 79 5.27 -4.08 10.50
N ALA A 80 5.56 -4.97 9.53
CA ALA A 80 5.10 -4.79 8.15
C ALA A 80 3.56 -4.84 8.04
N ILE A 81 2.88 -5.68 8.83
CA ILE A 81 1.42 -5.72 8.92
C ILE A 81 0.86 -4.43 9.54
N ASN A 82 1.51 -3.88 10.56
CA ASN A 82 1.12 -2.59 11.14
C ASN A 82 1.28 -1.46 10.12
N ALA A 83 2.34 -1.48 9.29
CA ALA A 83 2.51 -0.54 8.20
C ALA A 83 1.38 -0.60 7.15
N ILE A 84 0.85 -1.80 6.87
CA ILE A 84 -0.37 -1.97 6.06
C ILE A 84 -1.57 -1.30 6.76
N ALA A 85 -1.75 -1.56 8.05
CA ALA A 85 -2.88 -1.05 8.83
C ALA A 85 -2.94 0.49 8.90
N VAL A 86 -1.79 1.17 8.92
CA VAL A 86 -1.71 2.65 8.97
C VAL A 86 -1.63 3.30 7.59
N SER A 87 -1.66 2.52 6.50
CA SER A 87 -1.64 3.06 5.15
C SER A 87 -2.94 3.80 4.82
N CYS A 88 -2.91 5.12 4.97
CA CYS A 88 -4.05 6.03 4.76
C CYS A 88 -4.77 5.91 3.40
N VAL A 89 -4.14 5.28 2.41
CA VAL A 89 -4.64 5.15 1.03
C VAL A 89 -4.48 3.71 0.50
N SER A 90 -4.35 2.72 1.40
CA SER A 90 -4.28 1.29 1.02
C SER A 90 -3.15 0.95 0.04
N ALA A 91 -2.05 1.71 0.09
CA ALA A 91 -0.93 1.58 -0.84
C ALA A 91 0.08 0.50 -0.41
N VAL A 92 0.16 0.19 0.88
CA VAL A 92 1.06 -0.85 1.42
C VAL A 92 0.31 -2.17 1.42
N ARG A 93 0.88 -3.21 0.80
CA ARG A 93 0.17 -4.44 0.45
C ARG A 93 1.00 -5.69 0.72
N TYR A 94 0.30 -6.81 0.85
CA TYR A 94 0.89 -8.15 0.92
C TYR A 94 0.51 -8.97 -0.33
N GLY A 95 1.50 -9.26 -1.17
CA GLY A 95 1.37 -10.05 -2.39
C GLY A 95 1.83 -11.50 -2.26
N GLY A 96 2.10 -11.97 -1.03
CA GLY A 96 2.55 -13.33 -0.78
C GLY A 96 1.40 -14.30 -0.47
N THR A 97 1.73 -15.59 -0.40
CA THR A 97 0.73 -16.68 -0.25
C THR A 97 0.72 -17.32 1.14
N ASN A 98 1.50 -16.81 2.09
CA ASN A 98 1.58 -17.36 3.44
C ASN A 98 0.23 -17.19 4.18
N GLN A 99 -0.45 -18.31 4.42
CA GLN A 99 -1.79 -18.31 5.01
C GLN A 99 -1.82 -17.75 6.44
N LYS A 100 -0.72 -17.77 7.18
CA LYS A 100 -0.67 -17.15 8.53
C LYS A 100 -0.78 -15.63 8.42
N ILE A 101 -0.03 -15.02 7.51
CA ILE A 101 -0.06 -13.57 7.26
C ILE A 101 -1.42 -13.17 6.68
N ILE A 102 -1.94 -13.92 5.70
CA ILE A 102 -3.25 -13.67 5.12
C ILE A 102 -4.34 -13.74 6.20
N LYS A 103 -4.31 -14.77 7.05
CA LYS A 103 -5.26 -14.87 8.17
C LYS A 103 -5.15 -13.67 9.10
N ARG A 104 -3.92 -13.24 9.43
CA ARG A 104 -3.68 -12.08 10.29
C ARG A 104 -4.28 -10.80 9.71
N LEU A 105 -4.14 -10.58 8.40
CA LEU A 105 -4.77 -9.45 7.70
C LEU A 105 -6.31 -9.53 7.76
N TYR A 106 -6.90 -10.72 7.58
CA TYR A 106 -8.34 -10.92 7.72
C TYR A 106 -8.84 -10.65 9.15
N ASP A 107 -8.10 -11.09 10.16
CA ASP A 107 -8.45 -10.84 11.58
C ASP A 107 -8.46 -9.33 11.89
N LEU A 108 -7.66 -8.54 11.17
CA LEU A 108 -7.59 -7.08 11.26
C LEU A 108 -8.54 -6.34 10.30
N LYS A 109 -9.33 -7.06 9.49
CA LYS A 109 -10.21 -6.51 8.44
C LYS A 109 -9.45 -5.74 7.34
N LEU A 110 -8.26 -6.22 7.00
CA LEU A 110 -7.37 -5.69 5.96
C LEU A 110 -7.32 -6.62 4.74
N GLU A 111 -8.35 -7.44 4.51
CA GLU A 111 -8.38 -8.42 3.42
C GLU A 111 -8.26 -7.79 2.03
N THR A 112 -8.63 -6.52 1.87
CA THR A 112 -8.49 -5.76 0.61
C THR A 112 -7.04 -5.40 0.29
N GLU A 113 -6.16 -5.45 1.30
CA GLU A 113 -4.73 -5.14 1.18
C GLU A 113 -3.85 -6.36 0.95
N CYS A 114 -4.48 -7.51 0.73
CA CYS A 114 -3.84 -8.72 0.26
C CYS A 114 -4.25 -9.02 -1.19
N ASP A 115 -3.29 -9.46 -1.99
CA ASP A 115 -3.57 -9.88 -3.38
C ASP A 115 -4.12 -11.32 -3.45
N HIS A 116 -4.13 -12.04 -2.33
CA HIS A 116 -4.58 -13.42 -2.20
C HIS A 116 -5.70 -13.56 -1.17
N LYS A 117 -6.59 -14.52 -1.39
CA LYS A 117 -7.70 -14.81 -0.47
C LYS A 117 -7.27 -15.84 0.59
N LEU A 118 -7.86 -15.73 1.78
CA LEU A 118 -7.73 -16.75 2.81
C LEU A 118 -8.41 -18.04 2.33
N ILE A 119 -7.64 -19.13 2.31
CA ILE A 119 -8.18 -20.46 1.97
C ILE A 119 -8.90 -20.99 3.21
N LYS A 120 -10.22 -21.18 3.10
CA LYS A 120 -11.00 -21.84 4.15
C LYS A 120 -10.71 -23.33 4.10
N GLN A 121 -10.21 -23.89 5.21
CA GLN A 121 -10.07 -25.32 5.42
C GLN A 121 -11.40 -25.92 5.87
#